data_AF-A0A8X7E4B1-F1
#
_entry.id   AF-A0A8X7E4B1-F1
#
_cell.length_a   1.000
_cell.length_b   1.000
_cell.length_c   1.000
_cell.angle_alpha   90.00
_cell.angle_beta   90.00
_cell.angle_gamma   90.00
#
_symmetry.space_group_name_H-M   'P 1'
#
loop_
_entity.id
_entity.type
_entity.pdbx_description
1 polymer ?
#
loop_
_entity_poly.entity_id
_entity_poly.type
_entity_poly.pdbx_seq_one_letter_code
_entity_poly.pdbx_strand_id
1 'polypeptide(L)'
;MIDLYSAMDEIVSSIPRGRVSTYRLAALALGDPIAARAFAARAASMPETAPYHRLVASDGRVGEFRDRPGLKAKLLSSEGVQVIEGRVNLGKYLFEDLPRLGILGRLREEQERVRRGIRLEPLGEVHRIAAVDVAYAGDRAFAAAVIADLGGRVLETRTAVTEVRFPYIPTYLSYRELEPMLGALEGLEFDLILVDGNGVLHPRGVGIASHLGVLLGAPTIGVAKSLLVGEVVGDRVFLDGEPRALVFGYGRRKYYASPGHLCTLEDVRRILEPLMTKGGPSPLVAADRLSKELKRRFMRHGVA
;
A
#
# COMPACT_ATOMS: atom_id res chain seq x y z
N MET A 1 13.98 5.74 -6.34
CA MET A 1 12.63 5.58 -5.77
C MET A 1 12.08 6.93 -5.35
N ILE A 2 10.76 7.14 -5.42
CA ILE A 2 10.12 8.36 -4.94
C ILE A 2 10.08 8.36 -3.41
N ASP A 3 10.61 9.41 -2.79
CA ASP A 3 10.47 9.66 -1.36
C ASP A 3 9.29 10.61 -1.13
N LEU A 4 8.11 10.04 -0.88
CA LEU A 4 6.92 10.83 -0.62
C LEU A 4 6.92 11.43 0.79
N TYR A 5 7.69 10.87 1.72
CA TYR A 5 7.82 11.44 3.06
C TYR A 5 8.54 12.79 3.03
N SER A 6 9.63 12.89 2.28
CA SER A 6 10.32 14.16 2.05
C SER A 6 9.42 15.21 1.38
N ALA A 7 8.63 14.79 0.37
CA ALA A 7 7.66 15.67 -0.28
C ALA A 7 6.54 16.16 0.66
N MET A 8 6.08 15.30 1.57
CA MET A 8 5.11 15.68 2.59
C MET A 8 5.71 16.70 3.58
N ASP A 9 6.97 16.51 3.98
CA ASP A 9 7.66 17.43 4.89
C ASP A 9 7.86 18.80 4.24
N GLU A 10 8.20 18.84 2.96
CA GLU A 10 8.32 20.07 2.18
C GLU A 10 7.01 20.86 2.18
N ILE A 11 5.89 20.20 1.87
CA ILE A 11 4.56 20.82 1.89
C ILE A 11 4.24 21.38 3.27
N VAL A 12 4.47 20.63 4.35
CA VAL A 12 4.12 21.07 5.71
C VAL A 12 5.05 22.18 6.19
N SER A 13 6.34 22.12 5.83
CA SER A 13 7.35 23.13 6.18
C SER A 13 7.12 24.46 5.48
N SER A 14 6.44 24.46 4.32
CA SER A 14 6.04 25.69 3.62
C SER A 14 4.98 26.52 4.37
N ILE A 15 4.24 25.92 5.31
CA ILE A 15 3.18 26.61 6.04
C ILE A 15 3.80 27.54 7.09
N PRO A 16 3.63 28.88 6.99
CA PRO A 16 4.27 29.82 7.90
C PRO A 16 3.81 29.66 9.36
N ARG A 17 4.66 30.06 10.30
CA ARG A 17 4.27 30.21 11.71
C ARG A 17 3.05 31.14 11.81
N GLY A 18 2.07 30.78 12.62
CA GLY A 18 0.84 31.57 12.80
C GLY A 18 -0.21 31.35 11.70
N ARG A 19 0.02 30.41 10.79
CA ARG A 19 -0.91 29.97 9.76
C ARG A 19 -1.23 28.48 9.89
N VAL A 20 -2.34 28.07 9.30
CA VAL A 20 -2.73 26.67 9.18
C VAL A 20 -3.08 26.35 7.74
N SER A 21 -2.86 25.11 7.31
CA SER A 21 -3.48 24.57 6.10
C SER A 21 -4.32 23.35 6.45
N THR A 22 -5.07 22.83 5.49
CA THR A 22 -5.91 21.65 5.72
C THR A 22 -5.22 20.38 5.23
N TYR A 23 -5.51 19.23 5.85
CA TYR A 23 -5.06 17.94 5.34
C TYR A 23 -5.49 17.71 3.88
N ARG A 24 -6.64 18.24 3.48
CA ARG A 24 -7.13 18.16 2.09
C ARG A 24 -6.26 19.00 1.15
N LEU A 25 -5.93 20.24 1.51
CA LEU A 25 -5.06 21.08 0.68
C LEU A 25 -3.66 20.50 0.56
N ALA A 26 -3.09 19.98 1.65
CA ALA A 26 -1.80 19.29 1.62
C ALA A 26 -1.82 18.03 0.73
N ALA A 27 -2.91 17.25 0.77
CA ALA A 27 -3.09 16.11 -0.11
C ALA A 27 -3.26 16.52 -1.58
N LEU A 28 -3.96 17.62 -1.86
CA LEU A 28 -4.08 18.19 -3.20
C LEU A 28 -2.74 18.69 -3.74
N ALA A 29 -1.88 19.25 -2.89
CA ALA A 29 -0.51 19.62 -3.24
C ALA A 29 0.33 18.42 -3.70
N LEU A 30 0.11 17.23 -3.13
CA LEU A 30 0.67 15.97 -3.64
C LEU A 30 0.00 15.47 -4.93
N GLY A 31 -1.17 15.96 -5.31
CA GLY A 31 -1.90 15.59 -6.54
C GLY A 31 -3.05 14.59 -6.34
N ASP A 32 -3.39 14.21 -5.11
CA ASP A 32 -4.56 13.36 -4.83
C ASP A 32 -5.11 13.59 -3.42
N PRO A 33 -6.38 14.01 -3.25
CA PRO A 33 -6.98 14.22 -1.94
C PRO A 33 -7.03 12.96 -1.05
N ILE A 34 -6.92 11.76 -1.64
CA ILE A 34 -6.90 10.49 -0.89
C ILE A 34 -5.72 10.40 0.10
N ALA A 35 -4.66 11.20 -0.11
CA ALA A 35 -3.48 11.25 0.74
C ALA A 35 -3.69 11.98 2.07
N ALA A 36 -4.86 12.59 2.32
CA ALA A 36 -5.12 13.36 3.55
C ALA A 36 -4.86 12.54 4.83
N ARG A 37 -5.22 11.24 4.84
CA ARG A 37 -4.96 10.35 5.98
C ARG A 37 -3.47 10.03 6.15
N ALA A 38 -2.67 10.04 5.08
CA ALA A 38 -1.24 9.84 5.18
C ALA A 38 -0.55 11.00 5.91
N PHE A 39 -0.97 12.24 5.65
CA PHE A 39 -0.50 13.40 6.42
C PHE A 39 -0.84 13.28 7.91
N ALA A 40 -2.08 12.88 8.24
CA ALA A 40 -2.49 12.67 9.63
C ALA A 40 -1.69 11.54 10.32
N ALA A 41 -1.42 10.43 9.61
CA ALA A 41 -0.62 9.33 10.12
C ALA A 41 0.84 9.76 10.36
N ARG A 42 1.44 10.50 9.41
CA ARG A 42 2.78 11.06 9.55
C ARG A 42 2.87 12.04 10.71
N ALA A 43 1.88 12.92 10.86
CA ALA A 43 1.82 13.87 11.98
C ALA A 43 1.96 13.19 13.35
N ALA A 44 1.38 12.00 13.52
CA ALA A 44 1.45 11.26 14.78
C ALA A 44 2.86 10.73 15.10
N SER A 45 3.68 10.45 14.09
CA SER A 45 5.04 9.91 14.25
C SER A 45 6.14 10.98 14.29
N MET A 46 5.82 12.24 14.02
CA MET A 46 6.82 13.32 13.94
C MET A 46 7.10 13.97 15.31
N PRO A 47 8.34 14.46 15.52
CA PRO A 47 8.67 15.27 16.69
C PRO A 47 7.91 16.60 16.68
N GLU A 48 7.79 17.23 17.84
CA GLU A 48 7.07 18.51 18.02
C GLU A 48 7.70 19.67 17.26
N THR A 49 8.99 19.55 16.93
CA THR A 49 9.73 20.51 16.10
C THR A 49 9.29 20.50 14.65
N ALA A 50 8.65 19.42 14.18
CA ALA A 50 8.11 19.35 12.82
C ALA A 50 6.74 20.06 12.77
N PRO A 51 6.48 20.93 11.77
CA PRO A 51 5.30 21.82 11.77
C PRO A 51 3.95 21.15 11.45
N TYR A 52 3.81 19.84 11.73
CA TYR A 52 2.58 19.07 11.47
C TYR A 52 1.38 19.52 12.30
N HIS A 53 1.58 20.28 13.39
CA HIS A 53 0.47 20.90 14.12
C HIS A 53 -0.29 21.93 13.29
N ARG A 54 0.34 22.48 12.24
CA ARG A 54 -0.27 23.48 11.33
C ARG A 54 -1.25 22.88 10.32
N LEU A 55 -1.37 21.55 10.22
CA LEU A 55 -2.40 20.90 9.41
C LEU A 55 -3.67 20.67 10.21
N VAL A 56 -4.83 21.12 9.74
CA VAL A 56 -6.13 20.92 10.41
C VAL A 56 -7.15 20.23 9.49
N ALA A 57 -8.30 19.82 10.03
CA ALA A 57 -9.39 19.32 9.21
C ALA A 57 -9.99 20.44 8.33
N SER A 58 -10.64 20.06 7.23
CA SER A 58 -11.22 21.02 6.28
C SER A 58 -12.34 21.90 6.87
N ASP A 59 -12.90 21.50 8.01
CA ASP A 59 -13.89 22.27 8.77
C ASP A 59 -13.27 23.06 9.94
N GLY A 60 -11.94 23.15 9.98
CA GLY A 60 -11.19 23.88 10.99
C GLY A 60 -10.93 23.12 12.29
N ARG A 61 -11.41 21.87 12.47
CA ARG A 61 -11.07 21.07 13.65
C ARG A 61 -9.56 20.82 13.71
N VAL A 62 -8.96 21.12 14.86
CA VAL A 62 -7.50 20.96 15.08
C VAL A 62 -7.10 19.48 15.01
N GLY A 63 -7.91 18.60 15.60
CA GLY A 63 -7.58 17.19 15.76
C GLY A 63 -6.44 16.98 16.77
N GLU A 64 -6.05 15.72 16.97
CA GLU A 64 -5.13 15.34 18.04
C GLU A 64 -3.95 14.54 17.50
N PHE A 65 -2.82 14.59 18.22
CA PHE A 65 -1.78 13.58 18.09
C PHE A 65 -2.14 12.40 18.97
N ARG A 66 -2.06 11.18 18.41
CA ARG A 66 -2.58 9.94 19.04
C ARG A 66 -2.19 9.79 20.52
N ASP A 67 -0.93 10.05 20.83
CA ASP A 67 -0.37 9.82 22.17
C ASP A 67 -0.15 11.11 22.97
N ARG A 68 -0.56 12.28 22.43
CA ARG A 68 -0.25 13.62 22.99
C ARG A 68 -1.47 14.55 22.86
N PRO A 69 -2.57 14.29 23.59
CA PRO A 69 -3.79 15.09 23.50
C PRO A 69 -3.55 16.55 23.93
N GLY A 70 -4.17 17.49 23.22
CA GLY A 70 -4.10 18.93 23.46
C GLY A 70 -2.79 19.61 23.04
N LEU A 71 -1.72 18.86 22.76
CA LEU A 71 -0.43 19.40 22.35
C LEU A 71 -0.55 20.25 21.07
N LYS A 72 -1.32 19.76 20.10
CA LYS A 72 -1.49 20.43 18.81
C LYS A 72 -2.10 21.83 18.96
N ALA A 73 -3.14 21.96 19.78
CA ALA A 73 -3.76 23.24 20.09
C ALA A 73 -2.79 24.18 20.83
N LYS A 74 -1.99 23.67 21.77
CA LYS A 74 -0.96 24.45 22.47
C LYS A 74 0.10 25.00 21.51
N LEU A 75 0.60 24.17 20.59
CA LEU A 75 1.58 24.59 19.59
C LEU A 75 1.00 25.68 18.68
N LEU A 76 -0.22 25.50 18.18
CA LEU A 76 -0.92 26.52 17.39
C LEU A 76 -1.08 27.85 18.15
N SER A 77 -1.53 27.79 19.40
CA SER A 77 -1.68 28.98 20.26
C SER A 77 -0.34 29.68 20.51
N SER A 78 0.76 28.93 20.69
CA SER A 78 2.11 29.50 20.85
C SER A 78 2.59 30.25 19.59
N GLU A 79 2.01 29.93 18.44
CA GLU A 79 2.25 30.61 17.16
C GLU A 79 1.28 31.76 16.90
N GLY A 80 0.37 32.07 17.82
CA GLY A 80 -0.62 33.14 17.68
C GLY A 80 -1.92 32.72 16.97
N VAL A 81 -2.12 31.42 16.72
CA VAL A 81 -3.37 30.90 16.15
C VAL A 81 -4.38 30.66 17.26
N GLN A 82 -5.49 31.39 17.23
CA GLN A 82 -6.58 31.19 18.19
C GLN A 82 -7.34 29.89 17.91
N VAL A 83 -7.44 29.05 18.95
CA VAL A 83 -8.23 27.82 18.95
C VAL A 83 -9.43 28.01 19.88
N ILE A 84 -10.65 27.95 19.35
CA ILE A 84 -11.90 28.09 20.11
C ILE A 84 -12.67 26.78 19.94
N GLU A 85 -13.01 26.13 21.06
CA GLU A 85 -13.75 24.85 21.07
C GLU A 85 -13.12 23.78 20.15
N GLY A 86 -11.79 23.69 20.14
CA GLY A 86 -11.03 22.74 19.32
C GLY A 86 -11.01 23.06 17.83
N ARG A 87 -11.40 24.27 17.42
CA ARG A 87 -11.43 24.74 16.02
C ARG A 87 -10.61 26.00 15.81
N VAL A 88 -10.08 26.13 14.59
CA VAL A 88 -9.41 27.33 14.09
C VAL A 88 -10.30 28.02 13.06
N ASN A 89 -10.36 29.35 13.10
CA ASN A 89 -11.04 30.14 12.08
C ASN A 89 -10.22 30.14 10.77
N LEU A 90 -10.61 29.30 9.82
CA LEU A 90 -9.94 29.20 8.52
C LEU A 90 -9.98 30.53 7.73
N GLY A 91 -11.03 31.33 7.85
CA GLY A 91 -11.10 32.65 7.19
C GLY A 91 -10.00 33.63 7.65
N LYS A 92 -9.42 33.41 8.84
CA LYS A 92 -8.32 34.22 9.38
C LYS A 92 -6.96 33.60 9.17
N TYR A 93 -6.82 32.30 9.41
CA TYR A 93 -5.51 31.64 9.53
C TYR A 93 -5.13 30.73 8.35
N LEU A 94 -6.04 30.48 7.40
CA LEU A 94 -5.78 29.55 6.30
C LEU A 94 -4.61 30.04 5.41
N PHE A 95 -3.76 29.09 5.04
CA PHE A 95 -2.69 29.23 4.07
C PHE A 95 -2.93 28.22 2.94
N GLU A 96 -3.14 28.75 1.74
CA GLU A 96 -3.51 27.98 0.54
C GLU A 96 -2.35 27.85 -0.46
N ASP A 97 -1.31 28.68 -0.33
CA ASP A 97 -0.18 28.74 -1.26
C ASP A 97 0.87 27.66 -0.98
N LEU A 98 0.42 26.40 -1.02
CA LEU A 98 1.28 25.23 -0.84
C LEU A 98 2.03 24.87 -2.14
N PRO A 99 3.25 24.31 -2.05
CA PRO A 99 3.98 23.84 -3.23
C PRO A 99 3.21 22.72 -3.93
N ARG A 100 2.94 22.89 -5.23
CA ARG A 100 2.17 21.93 -6.03
C ARG A 100 3.08 20.87 -6.63
N LEU A 101 3.49 19.91 -5.81
CA LEU A 101 4.42 18.85 -6.21
C LEU A 101 3.83 17.85 -7.21
N GLY A 102 2.52 17.57 -7.13
CA GLY A 102 1.79 16.75 -8.11
C GLY A 102 2.30 15.32 -8.29
N ILE A 103 3.07 14.79 -7.32
CA ILE A 103 3.72 13.48 -7.39
C ILE A 103 2.71 12.35 -7.59
N LEU A 104 1.62 12.33 -6.82
CA LEU A 104 0.58 11.30 -6.93
C LEU A 104 -0.16 11.38 -8.26
N GLY A 105 -0.27 12.58 -8.84
CA GLY A 105 -0.78 12.76 -10.20
C GLY A 105 0.08 12.01 -11.23
N ARG A 106 1.40 12.22 -11.19
CA ARG A 106 2.36 11.50 -12.06
C ARG A 106 2.33 9.99 -11.84
N LEU A 107 2.23 9.55 -10.59
CA LEU A 107 2.12 8.12 -10.26
C LEU A 107 0.81 7.50 -10.77
N ARG A 108 -0.26 8.28 -10.89
CA ARG A 108 -1.50 7.82 -11.52
C ARG A 108 -1.35 7.65 -13.02
N GLU A 109 -0.63 8.56 -13.68
CA GLU A 109 -0.30 8.44 -15.11
C GLU A 109 0.59 7.22 -15.37
N GLU A 110 1.55 6.95 -14.47
CA GLU A 110 2.34 5.73 -14.49
C GLU A 110 1.47 4.48 -14.33
N GLN A 111 0.55 4.47 -13.36
CA GLN A 111 -0.42 3.38 -13.20
C GLN A 111 -1.20 3.12 -14.49
N GLU A 112 -1.65 4.18 -15.18
CA GLU A 112 -2.34 4.05 -16.46
C GLU A 112 -1.42 3.47 -17.55
N ARG A 113 -0.15 3.86 -17.58
CA ARG A 113 0.84 3.28 -18.50
C ARG A 113 1.06 1.80 -18.22
N VAL A 114 1.22 1.42 -16.96
CA VAL A 114 1.37 0.02 -16.52
C VAL A 114 0.11 -0.78 -16.85
N ARG A 115 -1.08 -0.23 -16.61
CA ARG A 115 -2.37 -0.86 -16.93
C ARG A 115 -2.46 -1.27 -18.40
N ARG A 116 -1.99 -0.41 -19.32
CA ARG A 116 -1.95 -0.71 -20.76
C ARG A 116 -0.98 -1.83 -21.13
N GLY A 117 0.01 -2.11 -20.29
CA GLY A 117 0.92 -3.24 -20.45
C GLY A 117 0.37 -4.56 -19.93
N ILE A 118 -0.77 -4.57 -19.21
CA ILE A 118 -1.36 -5.80 -18.70
C ILE A 118 -1.90 -6.63 -19.86
N ARG A 119 -1.46 -7.89 -19.94
CA ARG A 119 -1.98 -8.92 -20.82
C ARG A 119 -2.62 -10.01 -19.98
N LEU A 120 -3.82 -10.43 -20.32
CA LEU A 120 -4.55 -11.52 -19.66
C LEU A 120 -4.68 -12.67 -20.66
N GLU A 121 -3.66 -13.51 -20.69
CA GLU A 121 -3.50 -14.60 -21.65
C GLU A 121 -3.31 -15.91 -20.87
N PRO A 122 -3.66 -17.08 -21.44
CA PRO A 122 -3.49 -18.37 -20.77
C PRO A 122 -2.06 -18.60 -20.30
N LEU A 123 -1.94 -19.00 -19.03
CA LEU A 123 -0.66 -19.32 -18.40
C LEU A 123 -0.07 -20.61 -18.98
N GLY A 124 1.24 -20.59 -19.25
CA GLY A 124 2.01 -21.77 -19.64
C GLY A 124 2.13 -22.83 -18.54
N GLU A 125 3.10 -23.72 -18.69
CA GLU A 125 3.44 -24.69 -17.67
C GLU A 125 4.09 -24.00 -16.46
N VAL A 126 3.74 -24.46 -15.25
CA VAL A 126 4.23 -23.89 -13.98
C VAL A 126 4.77 -25.02 -13.13
N HIS A 127 6.04 -24.91 -12.73
CA HIS A 127 6.70 -25.81 -11.80
C HIS A 127 7.07 -25.11 -10.49
N ARG A 128 7.43 -23.83 -10.56
CA ARG A 128 7.91 -23.01 -9.43
C ARG A 128 7.04 -21.78 -9.26
N ILE A 129 6.37 -21.69 -8.12
CA ILE A 129 5.57 -20.54 -7.71
C ILE A 129 6.38 -19.73 -6.71
N ALA A 130 6.64 -18.46 -7.03
CA ALA A 130 7.06 -17.48 -6.03
C ALA A 130 5.83 -16.94 -5.28
N ALA A 131 5.94 -16.75 -3.97
CA ALA A 131 4.95 -16.05 -3.17
C ALA A 131 5.63 -14.95 -2.36
N VAL A 132 5.10 -13.73 -2.44
CA VAL A 132 5.69 -12.55 -1.81
C VAL A 132 4.74 -11.88 -0.83
N ASP A 133 5.29 -11.47 0.31
CA ASP A 133 4.60 -10.67 1.33
C ASP A 133 5.56 -9.65 1.96
N VAL A 134 4.99 -8.53 2.44
CA VAL A 134 5.75 -7.45 3.09
C VAL A 134 5.14 -7.13 4.46
N ALA A 135 5.96 -7.20 5.50
CA ALA A 135 5.63 -6.72 6.84
C ALA A 135 6.31 -5.37 7.14
N TYR A 136 5.76 -4.62 8.09
CA TYR A 136 6.28 -3.29 8.46
C TYR A 136 6.59 -3.16 9.94
N ALA A 137 7.66 -2.44 10.28
CA ALA A 137 7.89 -1.87 11.60
C ALA A 137 8.56 -0.49 11.46
N GLY A 138 7.92 0.54 12.00
CA GLY A 138 8.42 1.91 11.87
C GLY A 138 8.58 2.34 10.42
N ASP A 139 9.80 2.72 10.06
CA ASP A 139 10.26 3.15 8.74
C ASP A 139 10.90 2.00 7.93
N ARG A 140 10.74 0.75 8.34
CA ARG A 140 11.30 -0.42 7.65
C ARG A 140 10.22 -1.34 7.10
N ALA A 141 10.48 -1.88 5.90
CA ALA A 141 9.73 -2.96 5.26
C ALA A 141 10.56 -4.23 5.27
N PHE A 142 9.89 -5.36 5.54
CA PHE A 142 10.47 -6.69 5.66
C PHE A 142 9.76 -7.57 4.63
N ALA A 143 10.39 -7.78 3.48
CA ALA A 143 9.87 -8.66 2.45
C ALA A 143 10.38 -10.09 2.62
N ALA A 144 9.51 -11.02 2.25
CA ALA A 144 9.83 -12.43 2.12
C ALA A 144 9.34 -12.93 0.77
N ALA A 145 10.18 -13.69 0.08
CA ALA A 145 9.84 -14.49 -1.09
C ALA A 145 9.99 -15.97 -0.72
N VAL A 146 8.98 -16.76 -1.08
CA VAL A 146 8.97 -18.21 -0.90
C VAL A 146 8.76 -18.85 -2.26
N ILE A 147 9.70 -19.70 -2.69
CA ILE A 147 9.53 -20.55 -3.86
C ILE A 147 8.91 -21.87 -3.40
N ALA A 148 7.83 -22.28 -4.05
CA ALA A 148 7.13 -23.53 -3.78
C ALA A 148 6.82 -24.28 -5.08
N ASP A 149 6.62 -25.60 -4.98
CA ASP A 149 6.01 -26.38 -6.05
C ASP A 149 4.47 -26.24 -6.08
N LEU A 150 3.81 -26.84 -7.06
CA LEU A 150 2.34 -26.84 -7.20
C LEU A 150 1.61 -27.54 -6.03
N GLY A 151 2.31 -28.35 -5.23
CA GLY A 151 1.77 -28.94 -3.99
C GLY A 151 1.90 -28.02 -2.78
N GLY A 152 2.52 -26.84 -2.95
CA GLY A 152 2.77 -25.88 -1.87
C GLY A 152 3.96 -26.26 -0.98
N ARG A 153 4.79 -27.22 -1.38
CA ARG A 153 6.03 -27.54 -0.65
C ARG A 153 7.07 -26.46 -0.96
N VAL A 154 7.59 -25.85 0.09
CA VAL A 154 8.65 -24.83 0.01
C VAL A 154 9.95 -25.47 -0.48
N LEU A 155 10.53 -24.87 -1.52
CA LEU A 155 11.79 -25.27 -2.14
C LEU A 155 12.93 -24.34 -1.72
N GLU A 156 12.65 -23.03 -1.65
CA GLU A 156 13.65 -21.99 -1.38
C GLU A 156 12.97 -20.76 -0.78
N THR A 157 13.71 -19.96 0.00
CA THR A 157 13.22 -18.71 0.57
C THR A 157 14.28 -17.63 0.53
N ARG A 158 13.88 -16.38 0.28
CA ARG A 158 14.76 -15.21 0.36
C ARG A 158 14.03 -14.07 1.06
N THR A 159 14.78 -13.17 1.68
CA THR A 159 14.25 -12.02 2.39
C THR A 159 14.97 -10.74 2.01
N ALA A 160 14.30 -9.61 2.15
CA ALA A 160 14.91 -8.29 2.00
C ALA A 160 14.37 -7.33 3.06
N VAL A 161 15.20 -6.39 3.48
CA VAL A 161 14.82 -5.29 4.37
C VAL A 161 15.14 -3.98 3.69
N THR A 162 14.15 -3.10 3.56
CA THR A 162 14.33 -1.78 2.94
C THR A 162 13.73 -0.69 3.82
N GLU A 163 14.14 0.56 3.56
CA GLU A 163 13.52 1.73 4.16
C GLU A 163 12.21 2.05 3.45
N VAL A 164 11.16 2.36 4.21
CA VAL A 164 9.88 2.78 3.67
C VAL A 164 9.91 4.28 3.44
N ARG A 165 9.90 4.67 2.17
CA ARG A 165 9.88 6.09 1.75
C ARG A 165 8.51 6.55 1.26
N PHE A 166 7.50 5.68 1.38
CA PHE A 166 6.15 5.93 0.90
C PHE A 166 5.10 5.59 1.98
N PRO A 167 4.25 6.54 2.40
CA PRO A 167 3.19 6.26 3.37
C PRO A 167 2.13 5.31 2.79
N TYR A 168 1.36 4.69 3.66
CA TYR A 168 0.19 3.94 3.20
C TYR A 168 -0.87 4.93 2.68
N ILE A 169 -1.07 4.91 1.37
CA ILE A 169 -2.13 5.63 0.68
C ILE A 169 -2.93 4.58 -0.11
N PRO A 170 -4.24 4.43 0.15
CA PRO A 170 -5.07 3.51 -0.62
C PRO A 170 -4.87 3.72 -2.12
N THR A 171 -4.85 2.65 -2.90
CA THR A 171 -4.61 2.65 -4.35
C THR A 171 -3.19 3.01 -4.83
N TYR A 172 -2.23 3.23 -3.93
CA TYR A 172 -0.81 3.47 -4.25
C TYR A 172 0.13 2.46 -3.56
N LEU A 173 -0.40 1.31 -3.11
CA LEU A 173 0.35 0.30 -2.37
C LEU A 173 1.61 -0.18 -3.11
N SER A 174 1.53 -0.32 -4.43
CA SER A 174 2.67 -0.74 -5.26
C SER A 174 3.92 0.10 -5.02
N TYR A 175 3.78 1.42 -4.89
CA TYR A 175 4.91 2.33 -4.68
C TYR A 175 5.54 2.23 -3.30
N ARG A 176 4.89 1.52 -2.38
CA ARG A 176 5.38 1.23 -1.03
C ARG A 176 6.02 -0.16 -0.93
N GLU A 177 5.62 -1.11 -1.77
CA GLU A 177 5.95 -2.54 -1.60
C GLU A 177 6.73 -3.16 -2.76
N LEU A 178 6.78 -2.54 -3.94
CA LEU A 178 7.52 -3.12 -5.06
C LEU A 178 9.01 -3.24 -4.76
N GLU A 179 9.65 -2.22 -4.17
CA GLU A 179 11.08 -2.29 -3.83
C GLU A 179 11.44 -3.46 -2.92
N PRO A 180 10.80 -3.63 -1.74
CA PRO A 180 11.12 -4.76 -0.88
C PRO A 180 10.79 -6.09 -1.56
N MET A 181 9.69 -6.19 -2.34
CA MET A 181 9.37 -7.41 -3.09
C MET A 181 10.44 -7.76 -4.13
N LEU A 182 10.93 -6.79 -4.90
CA LEU A 182 11.99 -6.98 -5.89
C LEU A 182 13.28 -7.45 -5.22
N GLY A 183 13.66 -6.85 -4.09
CA GLY A 183 14.84 -7.28 -3.33
C GLY A 183 14.73 -8.70 -2.81
N ALA A 184 13.53 -9.15 -2.43
CA ALA A 184 13.31 -10.53 -1.99
C ALA A 184 13.24 -11.53 -3.16
N LEU A 185 12.80 -11.09 -4.35
CA LEU A 185 12.72 -11.93 -5.55
C LEU A 185 14.02 -12.03 -6.33
N GLU A 186 14.99 -11.13 -6.08
CA GLU A 186 16.25 -11.09 -6.81
C GLU A 186 16.91 -12.48 -6.85
N GLY A 187 17.42 -12.89 -8.01
CA GLY A 187 18.14 -14.15 -8.20
C GLY A 187 17.32 -15.45 -8.03
N LEU A 188 16.03 -15.37 -7.72
CA LEU A 188 15.16 -16.55 -7.62
C LEU A 188 14.58 -16.93 -8.98
N GLU A 189 14.44 -18.24 -9.22
CA GLU A 189 13.75 -18.78 -10.40
C GLU A 189 12.31 -19.19 -10.08
N PHE A 190 11.38 -18.70 -10.89
CA PHE A 190 9.94 -18.95 -10.78
C PHE A 190 9.24 -18.78 -12.13
N ASP A 191 8.09 -19.44 -12.29
CA ASP A 191 7.23 -19.34 -13.48
C ASP A 191 6.02 -18.43 -13.24
N LEU A 192 5.66 -18.22 -11.97
CA LEU A 192 4.48 -17.48 -11.53
C LEU A 192 4.72 -16.84 -10.17
N ILE A 193 4.18 -15.63 -9.95
CA ILE A 193 4.24 -14.93 -8.65
C ILE A 193 2.84 -14.79 -8.05
N LEU A 194 2.65 -15.28 -6.83
CA LEU A 194 1.51 -14.96 -5.97
C LEU A 194 1.87 -13.74 -5.10
N VAL A 195 0.98 -12.76 -5.04
CA VAL A 195 1.19 -11.52 -4.30
C VAL A 195 0.04 -11.32 -3.29
N ASP A 196 0.36 -11.02 -2.03
CA ASP A 196 -0.65 -10.56 -1.06
C ASP A 196 -1.12 -9.15 -1.43
N GLY A 197 -2.19 -9.06 -2.21
CA GLY A 197 -2.64 -7.82 -2.82
C GLY A 197 -3.57 -8.07 -4.01
N ASN A 198 -4.03 -7.00 -4.66
CA ASN A 198 -4.91 -7.12 -5.82
C ASN A 198 -4.11 -7.15 -7.12
N GLY A 199 -4.65 -7.83 -8.14
CA GLY A 199 -4.28 -7.69 -9.55
C GLY A 199 -5.22 -6.71 -10.24
N VAL A 200 -5.93 -7.16 -11.27
CA VAL A 200 -6.90 -6.32 -12.02
C VAL A 200 -8.13 -5.91 -11.20
N LEU A 201 -8.41 -6.56 -10.06
CA LEU A 201 -9.48 -6.16 -9.13
C LEU A 201 -9.07 -4.93 -8.30
N HIS A 202 -8.93 -3.79 -8.97
CA HIS A 202 -8.44 -2.54 -8.41
C HIS A 202 -9.24 -1.37 -9.02
N PRO A 203 -9.49 -0.25 -8.30
CA PRO A 203 -10.20 0.91 -8.85
C PRO A 203 -9.62 1.48 -10.15
N ARG A 204 -8.35 1.17 -10.44
CA ARG A 204 -7.64 1.60 -11.66
C ARG A 204 -7.27 0.44 -12.57
N GLY A 205 -7.78 -0.77 -12.32
CA GLY A 205 -7.43 -1.97 -13.08
C GLY A 205 -5.96 -2.43 -12.96
N VAL A 206 -5.18 -1.83 -12.06
CA VAL A 206 -3.75 -2.10 -11.85
C VAL A 206 -3.42 -2.14 -10.36
N GLY A 207 -3.66 -3.28 -9.73
CA GLY A 207 -3.19 -3.56 -8.37
C GLY A 207 -1.69 -3.87 -8.33
N ILE A 208 -1.17 -4.15 -7.14
CA ILE A 208 0.25 -4.44 -6.95
C ILE A 208 0.72 -5.69 -7.70
N ALA A 209 -0.12 -6.74 -7.80
CA ALA A 209 0.24 -7.95 -8.54
C ALA A 209 0.41 -7.65 -10.02
N SER A 210 -0.53 -6.87 -10.60
CA SER A 210 -0.42 -6.42 -12.00
C SER A 210 0.79 -5.54 -12.23
N HIS A 211 1.07 -4.61 -11.32
CA HIS A 211 2.23 -3.72 -11.43
C HIS A 211 3.54 -4.52 -11.41
N LEU A 212 3.71 -5.40 -10.43
CA LEU A 212 4.88 -6.27 -10.33
C LEU A 212 5.05 -7.14 -11.57
N GLY A 213 3.95 -7.72 -12.07
CA GLY A 213 3.98 -8.59 -13.25
C GLY A 213 4.40 -7.88 -14.53
N VAL A 214 3.83 -6.70 -14.79
CA VAL A 214 4.24 -5.88 -15.94
C VAL A 214 5.70 -5.44 -15.82
N LEU A 215 6.14 -5.06 -14.61
CA LEU A 215 7.52 -4.64 -14.37
C LEU A 215 8.54 -5.76 -14.63
N LEU A 216 8.22 -6.99 -14.21
CA LEU A 216 9.10 -8.15 -14.38
C LEU A 216 8.88 -8.90 -15.70
N GLY A 217 7.83 -8.57 -16.46
CA GLY A 217 7.39 -9.38 -17.60
C GLY A 217 6.97 -10.80 -17.22
N ALA A 218 6.52 -11.00 -15.97
CA ALA A 218 6.26 -12.31 -15.39
C ALA A 218 4.76 -12.52 -15.10
N PRO A 219 4.26 -13.77 -15.14
CA PRO A 219 2.92 -14.09 -14.69
C PRO A 219 2.72 -13.78 -13.21
N THR A 220 1.59 -13.15 -12.88
CA THR A 220 1.26 -12.81 -11.49
C THR A 220 -0.21 -12.99 -11.16
N ILE A 221 -0.50 -13.42 -9.93
CA ILE A 221 -1.85 -13.49 -9.36
C ILE A 221 -1.85 -12.71 -8.05
N GLY A 222 -2.80 -11.79 -7.91
CA GLY A 222 -3.03 -11.09 -6.64
C GLY A 222 -4.07 -11.81 -5.81
N VAL A 223 -3.79 -12.03 -4.52
CA VAL A 223 -4.73 -12.58 -3.53
C VAL A 223 -4.91 -11.60 -2.37
N ALA A 224 -6.08 -10.95 -2.28
CA ALA A 224 -6.39 -9.97 -1.24
C ALA A 224 -7.28 -10.57 -0.12
N LYS A 225 -7.09 -10.10 1.12
CA LYS A 225 -7.88 -10.50 2.31
C LYS A 225 -9.19 -9.72 2.48
N SER A 226 -9.41 -8.68 1.69
CA SER A 226 -10.63 -7.86 1.70
C SER A 226 -11.03 -7.45 0.30
N LEU A 227 -12.34 -7.34 0.07
CA LEU A 227 -12.89 -6.86 -1.20
C LEU A 227 -12.57 -5.38 -1.34
N LEU A 228 -11.75 -5.03 -2.34
CA LEU A 228 -11.38 -3.64 -2.61
C LEU A 228 -12.44 -2.92 -3.45
N VAL A 229 -12.93 -3.58 -4.50
CA VAL A 229 -13.95 -3.09 -5.44
C VAL A 229 -14.73 -4.26 -6.04
N GLY A 230 -15.89 -3.94 -6.62
CA GLY A 230 -16.74 -4.90 -7.32
C GLY A 230 -17.81 -5.54 -6.43
N GLU A 231 -18.61 -6.39 -7.04
CA GLU A 231 -19.75 -7.06 -6.42
C GLU A 231 -19.56 -8.58 -6.45
N VAL A 232 -19.87 -9.25 -5.33
CA VAL A 232 -19.72 -10.70 -5.22
C VAL A 232 -20.99 -11.38 -5.70
N VAL A 233 -20.87 -12.25 -6.69
CA VAL A 233 -21.94 -13.11 -7.19
C VAL A 233 -21.43 -14.54 -7.26
N GLY A 234 -21.94 -15.40 -6.38
CA GLY A 234 -21.43 -16.76 -6.21
C GLY A 234 -19.97 -16.76 -5.73
N ASP A 235 -19.10 -17.42 -6.50
CA ASP A 235 -17.65 -17.48 -6.27
C ASP A 235 -16.86 -16.49 -7.14
N ARG A 236 -17.54 -15.54 -7.79
CA ARG A 236 -16.92 -14.53 -8.66
C ARG A 236 -17.12 -13.12 -8.11
N VAL A 237 -16.20 -12.23 -8.46
CA VAL A 237 -16.34 -10.79 -8.25
C VAL A 237 -16.46 -10.10 -9.61
N PHE A 238 -17.55 -9.36 -9.79
CA PHE A 238 -17.84 -8.59 -10.98
C PHE A 238 -17.40 -7.14 -10.79
N LEU A 239 -16.75 -6.58 -11.81
CA LEU A 239 -16.40 -5.17 -11.89
C LEU A 239 -16.64 -4.72 -13.32
N ASP A 240 -17.42 -3.66 -13.49
CA ASP A 240 -17.87 -3.14 -14.79
C ASP A 240 -18.57 -4.21 -15.66
N GLY A 241 -19.39 -5.05 -15.03
CA GLY A 241 -20.16 -6.10 -15.70
C GLY A 241 -19.39 -7.39 -16.01
N GLU A 242 -18.07 -7.42 -15.81
CA GLU A 242 -17.20 -8.55 -16.16
C GLU A 242 -16.65 -9.25 -14.91
N PRO A 243 -16.48 -10.58 -14.92
CA PRO A 243 -15.83 -11.29 -13.81
C PRO A 243 -14.32 -10.98 -13.80
N ARG A 244 -13.84 -10.34 -12.73
CA ARG A 244 -12.43 -9.92 -12.58
C ARG A 244 -11.67 -10.66 -11.49
N ALA A 245 -12.37 -11.38 -10.61
CA ALA A 245 -11.75 -12.13 -9.53
C ALA A 245 -12.60 -13.33 -9.12
N LEU A 246 -11.98 -14.24 -8.38
CA LEU A 246 -12.62 -15.35 -7.71
C LEU A 246 -12.60 -15.14 -6.19
N VAL A 247 -13.61 -15.67 -5.52
CA VAL A 247 -13.71 -15.70 -4.07
C VAL A 247 -13.33 -17.08 -3.57
N PHE A 248 -12.29 -17.13 -2.74
CA PHE A 248 -11.84 -18.34 -2.04
C PHE A 248 -12.09 -18.22 -0.53
N GLY A 249 -12.12 -19.37 0.15
CA GLY A 249 -12.15 -19.45 1.61
C GLY A 249 -13.39 -20.13 2.19
N TYR A 250 -13.35 -20.37 3.50
CA TYR A 250 -14.37 -21.11 4.24
C TYR A 250 -14.92 -20.26 5.40
N GLY A 251 -16.25 -20.17 5.51
CA GLY A 251 -16.92 -19.42 6.57
C GLY A 251 -16.66 -17.92 6.47
N ARG A 252 -16.14 -17.32 7.55
CA ARG A 252 -15.94 -15.85 7.66
C ARG A 252 -14.67 -15.32 7.01
N ARG A 253 -13.69 -16.17 6.71
CA ARG A 253 -12.42 -15.74 6.06
C ARG A 253 -12.54 -15.93 4.57
N LYS A 254 -12.55 -14.82 3.84
CA LYS A 254 -12.62 -14.78 2.38
C LYS A 254 -11.33 -14.20 1.81
N TYR A 255 -10.94 -14.70 0.65
CA TYR A 255 -9.85 -14.19 -0.17
C TYR A 255 -10.40 -13.86 -1.54
N TYR A 256 -9.91 -12.77 -2.12
CA TYR A 256 -10.33 -12.27 -3.41
C TYR A 256 -9.13 -12.32 -4.33
N ALA A 257 -9.13 -13.27 -5.26
CA ALA A 257 -7.99 -13.53 -6.12
C ALA A 257 -8.27 -13.08 -7.55
N SER A 258 -7.40 -12.26 -8.10
CA SER A 258 -7.54 -11.69 -9.44
C SER A 258 -6.26 -11.89 -10.26
N PRO A 259 -6.40 -12.07 -11.59
CA PRO A 259 -5.24 -12.05 -12.48
C PRO A 259 -4.44 -10.76 -12.31
N GLY A 260 -3.12 -10.87 -12.28
CA GLY A 260 -2.22 -9.73 -12.26
C GLY A 260 -1.71 -9.39 -13.66
N HIS A 261 -0.92 -10.29 -14.24
CA HIS A 261 -0.32 -10.21 -15.57
C HIS A 261 -0.11 -11.63 -16.10
N LEU A 262 -0.21 -11.85 -17.42
CA LEU A 262 0.07 -13.11 -18.13
C LEU A 262 -0.59 -14.36 -17.53
N CYS A 263 -1.83 -14.21 -17.05
CA CYS A 263 -2.68 -15.31 -16.62
C CYS A 263 -4.16 -14.94 -16.79
N THR A 264 -5.04 -15.92 -16.91
CA THR A 264 -6.50 -15.70 -16.95
C THR A 264 -7.16 -15.97 -15.60
N LEU A 265 -8.47 -15.74 -15.52
CA LEU A 265 -9.26 -16.08 -14.33
C LEU A 265 -9.34 -17.60 -14.09
N GLU A 266 -9.33 -18.38 -15.17
CA GLU A 266 -9.27 -19.84 -15.13
C GLU A 266 -7.93 -20.32 -14.55
N ASP A 267 -6.83 -19.65 -14.90
CA ASP A 267 -5.52 -19.94 -14.30
C ASP A 267 -5.49 -19.62 -12.81
N VAL A 268 -6.12 -18.52 -12.39
CA VAL A 268 -6.27 -18.20 -10.95
C VAL A 268 -6.93 -19.36 -10.21
N ARG A 269 -8.01 -19.93 -10.78
CA ARG A 269 -8.66 -21.11 -10.21
C ARG A 269 -7.71 -22.30 -10.15
N ARG A 270 -7.14 -22.68 -11.31
CA ARG A 270 -6.28 -23.84 -11.49
C ARG A 270 -5.10 -23.85 -10.51
N ILE A 271 -4.46 -22.70 -10.32
CA ILE A 271 -3.29 -22.56 -9.43
C ILE A 271 -3.71 -22.54 -7.96
N LEU A 272 -4.74 -21.78 -7.58
CA LEU A 272 -5.03 -21.54 -6.17
C LEU A 272 -5.83 -22.67 -5.51
N GLU A 273 -6.75 -23.35 -6.21
CA GLU A 273 -7.55 -24.44 -5.62
C GLU A 273 -6.72 -25.48 -4.86
N PRO A 274 -5.65 -26.08 -5.41
CA PRO A 274 -4.84 -27.07 -4.69
C PRO A 274 -3.99 -26.48 -3.56
N LEU A 275 -3.70 -25.17 -3.61
CA LEU A 275 -2.88 -24.48 -2.61
C LEU A 275 -3.69 -23.93 -1.44
N MET A 276 -5.02 -23.93 -1.55
CA MET A 276 -5.88 -23.27 -0.58
C MET A 276 -5.97 -24.01 0.76
N THR A 277 -5.60 -23.33 1.83
CA THR A 277 -5.81 -23.77 3.22
C THR A 277 -6.81 -22.88 3.96
N LYS A 278 -7.18 -23.23 5.20
CA LYS A 278 -7.96 -22.35 6.10
C LYS A 278 -7.30 -20.98 6.32
N GLY A 279 -5.98 -20.90 6.17
CA GLY A 279 -5.18 -19.70 6.38
C GLY A 279 -4.90 -18.85 5.14
N GLY A 280 -5.33 -19.29 3.95
CA GLY A 280 -4.90 -18.70 2.67
C GLY A 280 -4.13 -19.70 1.81
N PRO A 281 -3.69 -19.31 0.60
CA PRO A 281 -2.79 -20.12 -0.22
C PRO A 281 -1.51 -20.45 0.56
N SER A 282 -1.12 -21.73 0.66
CA SER A 282 -0.01 -22.14 1.51
C SER A 282 1.31 -21.41 1.25
N PRO A 283 1.72 -21.08 -0.01
CA PRO A 283 2.93 -20.31 -0.24
C PRO A 283 2.86 -18.87 0.31
N LEU A 284 1.72 -18.19 0.16
CA LEU A 284 1.52 -16.85 0.71
C LEU A 284 1.46 -16.86 2.24
N VAL A 285 0.89 -17.90 2.84
CA VAL A 285 0.93 -18.08 4.31
C VAL A 285 2.37 -18.26 4.80
N ALA A 286 3.20 -18.99 4.06
CA ALA A 286 4.62 -19.15 4.37
C ALA A 286 5.38 -17.81 4.26
N ALA A 287 5.12 -17.03 3.20
CA ALA A 287 5.71 -15.70 3.01
C ALA A 287 5.31 -14.73 4.14
N ASP A 288 4.02 -14.66 4.50
CA ASP A 288 3.51 -13.82 5.60
C ASP A 288 4.12 -14.21 6.96
N ARG A 289 4.34 -15.50 7.20
CA ARG A 289 5.01 -15.96 8.41
C ARG A 289 6.49 -15.53 8.43
N LEU A 290 7.18 -15.69 7.30
CA LEU A 290 8.60 -15.38 7.17
C LEU A 290 8.86 -13.87 7.30
N SER A 291 8.07 -13.01 6.64
CA SER A 291 8.16 -11.55 6.74
C SER A 291 7.96 -11.06 8.19
N LYS A 292 6.99 -11.63 8.91
CA LYS A 292 6.73 -11.34 10.33
C LYS A 292 7.81 -11.87 11.26
N GLU A 293 8.43 -13.00 10.94
CA GLU A 293 9.57 -13.52 11.69
C GLU A 293 10.80 -12.63 11.54
N LEU A 294 11.14 -12.24 10.31
CA LEU A 294 12.23 -11.32 10.01
C LEU A 294 12.06 -10.00 10.78
N LYS A 295 10.87 -9.39 10.70
CA LYS A 295 10.51 -8.20 11.49
C LYS A 295 10.76 -8.39 12.98
N ARG A 296 10.30 -9.51 13.56
CA ARG A 296 10.46 -9.80 15.01
C ARG A 296 11.92 -10.03 15.41
N ARG A 297 12.75 -10.57 14.51
CA ARG A 297 14.20 -10.73 14.76
C ARG A 297 14.88 -9.36 14.75
N PHE A 298 14.60 -8.55 13.74
CA PHE A 298 15.13 -7.19 13.63
C PHE A 298 14.75 -6.32 14.84
N MET A 299 13.48 -6.32 15.26
CA MET A 299 13.04 -5.56 16.44
C MET A 299 13.69 -5.99 17.76
N ARG A 300 14.15 -7.25 17.86
CA ARG A 300 14.78 -7.79 19.08
C ARG A 300 16.29 -7.63 19.12
N HIS A 301 16.95 -7.72 17.96
CA HIS A 301 18.40 -7.85 17.89
C HIS A 301 19.09 -6.82 16.98
N GLY A 302 18.34 -5.99 16.26
CA GLY A 302 18.90 -5.00 15.32
C GLY A 302 19.56 -5.62 14.08
N VAL A 303 19.42 -6.92 13.86
CA VAL A 303 20.00 -7.65 12.73
C VAL A 303 18.90 -8.06 11.76
N ALA A 304 19.10 -7.75 10.48
CA ALA A 304 18.30 -8.20 9.35
C ALA A 304 18.82 -9.56 8.84
#